data_AF-A0AA38M4C1-F1
#
_entry.id   AF-A0AA38M4C1-F1
#
_cell.length_a   1.000
_cell.length_b   1.000
_cell.length_c   1.000
_cell.angle_alpha   90.00
_cell.angle_beta   90.00
_cell.angle_gamma   90.00
#
_symmetry.space_group_name_H-M   'P 1'
#
loop_
_entity.id
_entity.type
_entity.pdbx_description
1 polymer ?
#
loop_
_entity_poly.entity_id
_entity_poly.type
_entity_poly.pdbx_seq_one_letter_code
_entity_poly.pdbx_strand_id
1 'polypeptide(L)'
;MLIDGWKNSANTTKQVVTILKSPKEDRYVFLDSYDITGNSETGEELNEICNRSINLAIEKYKTEVFAVVSDNASNMLKMGRLANKLLHTTCSSHTGNLLAKDVICKDVASKVMKVLREFKHPDLEKELQECGGSKIKLAVDTRWCSYRDSFQCLIGNLRNMKTIAAKDNIKIKQDIIQLLFDGTFIGEVERIIEISDPICKLINECQSTDCYIADAAEKWLHLELPEEFESFLNKRKKMALTIYCLTANFLHPLYRGKSLIETQTDMVHEFLIETLSGVGLKSYQEYTATSGIFQTLVDKEIHCPKTFWGLAERKHPELSDLAKKLHSIPASSGALERLFSNWSFV
;
A
#
# COMPACT_ATOMS: atom_id res chain seq x y z
N MET A 1 -11.85 0.21 -10.33
CA MET A 1 -12.05 -1.20 -9.92
C MET A 1 -10.80 -1.66 -9.20
N LEU A 2 -10.94 -2.48 -8.16
CA LEU A 2 -9.82 -3.14 -7.49
C LEU A 2 -9.90 -4.64 -7.83
N ILE A 3 -8.76 -5.27 -8.05
CA ILE A 3 -8.63 -6.70 -8.35
C ILE A 3 -7.48 -7.28 -7.54
N ASP A 4 -7.71 -8.40 -6.87
CA ASP A 4 -6.69 -9.05 -6.06
C ASP A 4 -6.92 -10.56 -5.97
N GLY A 5 -5.83 -11.31 -5.84
CA GLY A 5 -5.84 -12.75 -5.71
C GLY A 5 -5.88 -13.16 -4.24
N TRP A 6 -6.75 -14.10 -3.90
CA TRP A 6 -6.79 -14.72 -2.59
C TRP A 6 -6.57 -16.22 -2.70
N LYS A 7 -5.65 -16.75 -1.89
CA LYS A 7 -5.38 -18.19 -1.80
C LYS A 7 -5.68 -18.68 -0.39
N ASN A 8 -6.55 -19.68 -0.28
CA ASN A 8 -6.75 -20.40 0.97
C ASN A 8 -5.87 -21.65 0.99
N SER A 9 -4.79 -21.61 1.76
CA SER A 9 -3.86 -22.73 1.87
C SER A 9 -4.47 -23.96 2.56
N ALA A 10 -5.52 -23.82 3.38
CA ALA A 10 -6.14 -24.96 4.05
C ALA A 10 -6.97 -25.80 3.07
N ASN A 11 -7.69 -25.15 2.15
CA ASN A 11 -8.57 -25.81 1.19
C ASN A 11 -7.96 -25.90 -0.22
N THR A 12 -6.73 -25.43 -0.41
CA THR A 12 -6.03 -25.34 -1.71
C THR A 12 -6.83 -24.59 -2.78
N THR A 13 -7.72 -23.68 -2.37
CA THR A 13 -8.53 -22.89 -3.30
C THR A 13 -7.83 -21.58 -3.65
N LYS A 14 -8.11 -21.10 -4.86
CA LYS A 14 -7.61 -19.81 -5.36
C LYS A 14 -8.74 -19.04 -6.01
N GLN A 15 -8.95 -17.83 -5.53
CA GLN A 15 -9.98 -16.92 -6.04
C GLN A 15 -9.34 -15.62 -6.50
N VAL A 16 -9.92 -15.02 -7.52
CA VAL A 16 -9.64 -13.64 -7.91
C VAL A 16 -10.90 -12.83 -7.62
N VAL A 17 -10.75 -11.75 -6.87
CA VAL A 17 -11.89 -10.98 -6.37
C VAL A 17 -11.84 -9.58 -6.93
N THR A 18 -13.00 -9.09 -7.38
CA THR A 18 -13.12 -7.74 -7.91
C THR A 18 -14.14 -6.93 -7.12
N ILE A 19 -13.79 -5.68 -6.84
CA ILE A 19 -14.69 -4.70 -6.23
C ILE A 19 -14.64 -3.37 -6.96
N LEU A 20 -15.77 -2.68 -6.97
CA LEU A 20 -15.90 -1.34 -7.55
C LEU A 20 -15.87 -0.30 -6.44
N LYS A 21 -15.10 0.77 -6.60
CA LYS A 21 -15.21 1.98 -5.77
C LYS A 21 -15.93 3.06 -6.56
N SER A 22 -16.98 3.64 -6.00
CA SER A 22 -17.68 4.80 -6.56
C SER A 22 -17.04 6.10 -6.06
N PRO A 23 -16.47 6.95 -6.93
CA PRO A 23 -15.92 8.25 -6.53
C PRO A 23 -16.96 9.21 -5.94
N LYS A 24 -18.24 9.04 -6.31
CA LYS A 24 -19.32 9.95 -5.89
C LYS A 24 -19.75 9.68 -4.46
N GLU A 25 -19.99 8.41 -4.14
CA GLU A 25 -20.53 7.96 -2.86
C GLU A 25 -19.45 7.51 -1.87
N ASP A 26 -18.20 7.39 -2.33
CA ASP A 26 -17.07 6.86 -1.57
C ASP A 26 -17.32 5.46 -0.98
N ARG A 27 -18.07 4.64 -1.73
CA ARG A 27 -18.49 3.29 -1.34
C ARG A 27 -17.82 2.24 -2.20
N TYR A 28 -17.55 1.10 -1.57
CA TYR A 28 -17.11 -0.13 -2.24
C TYR A 28 -18.30 -1.05 -2.48
N VAL A 29 -18.37 -1.61 -3.67
CA VAL A 29 -19.40 -2.56 -4.08
C VAL A 29 -18.70 -3.83 -4.54
N PHE A 30 -19.08 -4.95 -3.95
CA PHE A 30 -18.64 -6.25 -4.41
C PHE A 30 -19.15 -6.51 -5.84
N LEU A 31 -18.23 -6.87 -6.75
CA LEU A 31 -18.59 -7.25 -8.10
C LEU A 31 -18.75 -8.76 -8.17
N ASP A 32 -17.65 -9.50 -8.06
CA ASP A 32 -17.65 -10.94 -8.15
C ASP A 32 -16.40 -11.58 -7.53
N SER A 33 -16.46 -12.90 -7.36
CA SER A 33 -15.34 -13.76 -7.01
C SER A 33 -15.22 -14.90 -8.01
N TYR A 34 -14.07 -15.01 -8.65
CA TYR A 34 -13.79 -15.99 -9.69
C TYR A 34 -12.92 -17.10 -9.11
N ASP A 35 -13.48 -18.30 -8.99
CA ASP A 35 -12.72 -19.49 -8.64
C ASP A 35 -11.82 -19.90 -9.81
N ILE A 36 -10.52 -19.87 -9.58
CA ILE A 36 -9.48 -20.29 -10.54
C ILE A 36 -8.68 -21.47 -10.00
N THR A 37 -9.24 -22.22 -9.06
CA THR A 37 -8.63 -23.43 -8.50
C THR A 37 -8.34 -24.43 -9.60
N GLY A 38 -7.09 -24.94 -9.65
CA GLY A 38 -6.64 -25.85 -10.70
C GLY A 38 -6.16 -25.17 -11.99
N ASN A 39 -6.44 -23.87 -12.17
CA ASN A 39 -5.97 -23.08 -13.32
C ASN A 39 -4.73 -22.26 -12.97
N SER A 40 -3.93 -21.95 -14.00
CA SER A 40 -2.81 -21.03 -13.85
C SER A 40 -3.32 -19.60 -13.85
N GLU A 41 -2.97 -18.82 -12.83
CA GLU A 41 -3.25 -17.38 -12.77
C GLU A 41 -2.29 -16.62 -13.70
N THR A 42 -2.53 -16.67 -15.00
CA THR A 42 -1.75 -15.96 -16.01
C THR A 42 -2.25 -14.52 -16.17
N GLY A 43 -1.44 -13.65 -16.77
CA GLY A 43 -1.88 -12.29 -17.06
C GLY A 43 -3.05 -12.22 -18.04
N GLU A 44 -3.15 -13.18 -18.96
CA GLU A 44 -4.27 -13.34 -19.89
C GLU A 44 -5.57 -13.68 -19.17
N GLU A 45 -5.56 -14.69 -18.30
CA GLU A 45 -6.74 -15.09 -17.51
C GLU A 45 -7.22 -13.93 -16.62
N LEU A 46 -6.28 -13.24 -15.97
CA LEU A 46 -6.58 -12.05 -15.17
C LEU A 46 -7.19 -10.92 -16.01
N ASN A 47 -6.75 -10.75 -17.26
CA ASN A 47 -7.34 -9.77 -18.18
C ASN A 47 -8.75 -10.17 -18.62
N GLU A 48 -9.02 -11.46 -18.83
CA GLU A 48 -10.38 -11.95 -19.09
C GLU A 48 -11.30 -11.73 -17.89
N ILE A 49 -10.83 -12.00 -16.67
CA ILE A 49 -11.54 -11.70 -15.43
C ILE A 49 -11.82 -10.19 -15.30
N CYS A 50 -10.81 -9.35 -15.59
CA CYS A 50 -10.93 -7.90 -15.60
C CYS A 50 -12.05 -7.44 -16.56
N ASN A 51 -12.04 -7.93 -17.80
CA ASN A 51 -13.05 -7.61 -18.81
C ASN A 51 -14.46 -8.09 -18.41
N ARG A 52 -14.59 -9.30 -17.84
CA ARG A 52 -15.86 -9.81 -17.30
C ARG A 52 -16.40 -8.91 -16.19
N SER A 53 -15.53 -8.48 -15.26
CA SER A 53 -15.91 -7.59 -14.16
C SER A 53 -16.33 -6.20 -14.64
N ILE A 54 -15.68 -5.67 -15.69
CA ILE A 54 -16.06 -4.40 -16.32
C ILE A 54 -17.43 -4.52 -16.97
N ASN A 55 -17.68 -5.58 -17.74
CA ASN A 55 -19.00 -5.83 -18.34
C ASN A 55 -20.08 -5.96 -17.26
N LEU A 56 -19.80 -6.68 -16.18
CA LEU A 56 -20.72 -6.79 -15.05
C LEU A 56 -21.03 -5.42 -14.43
N ALA A 57 -20.04 -4.55 -14.29
CA ALA A 57 -20.23 -3.19 -13.78
C ALA A 57 -21.14 -2.36 -14.70
N ILE A 58 -20.94 -2.46 -16.03
CA ILE A 58 -21.77 -1.79 -17.03
C ILE A 58 -23.20 -2.33 -17.00
N GLU A 59 -23.38 -3.64 -16.98
CA GLU A 59 -24.70 -4.27 -17.05
C GLU A 59 -25.53 -4.01 -15.79
N LYS A 60 -24.92 -4.24 -14.62
CA LYS A 60 -25.61 -4.21 -13.31
C LYS A 60 -25.76 -2.81 -12.73
N TYR A 61 -24.73 -1.97 -12.87
CA TYR A 61 -24.68 -0.65 -12.22
C TYR A 61 -24.69 0.52 -13.21
N LYS A 62 -24.75 0.25 -14.52
CA LYS A 62 -24.77 1.29 -15.58
C LYS A 62 -23.61 2.27 -15.42
N THR A 63 -22.42 1.75 -15.13
CA THR A 63 -21.23 2.54 -14.81
C THR A 63 -20.04 2.11 -15.67
N GLU A 64 -19.16 3.06 -15.95
CA GLU A 64 -17.92 2.83 -16.69
C GLU A 64 -16.73 2.73 -15.74
N VAL A 65 -15.88 1.74 -15.97
CA VAL A 65 -14.63 1.58 -15.24
C VAL A 65 -13.53 2.29 -16.02
N PHE A 66 -12.87 3.28 -15.41
CA PHE A 66 -11.77 4.01 -16.03
C PHE A 66 -10.38 3.61 -15.50
N ALA A 67 -10.32 2.90 -14.36
CA ALA A 67 -9.08 2.53 -13.70
C ALA A 67 -9.17 1.18 -13.00
N VAL A 68 -8.02 0.51 -12.91
CA VAL A 68 -7.82 -0.76 -12.19
C VAL A 68 -6.66 -0.62 -11.22
N VAL A 69 -6.87 -1.05 -9.98
CA VAL A 69 -5.84 -1.14 -8.94
C VAL A 69 -5.61 -2.62 -8.63
N SER A 70 -4.36 -3.08 -8.73
CA SER A 70 -3.97 -4.46 -8.41
C SER A 70 -2.76 -4.52 -7.48
N ASP A 71 -2.35 -5.72 -7.06
CA ASP A 71 -1.02 -5.92 -6.48
C ASP A 71 0.11 -5.71 -7.53
N ASN A 72 1.36 -5.94 -7.12
CA ASN A 72 2.55 -5.80 -7.99
C ASN A 72 3.04 -7.15 -8.56
N ALA A 73 2.24 -8.22 -8.50
CA ALA A 73 2.62 -9.50 -9.06
C ALA A 73 2.81 -9.39 -10.59
N SER A 74 3.75 -10.15 -11.14
CA SER A 74 4.10 -10.09 -12.56
C SER A 74 2.91 -10.30 -13.50
N ASN A 75 1.99 -11.20 -13.12
CA ASN A 75 0.79 -11.50 -13.89
C ASN A 75 -0.25 -10.36 -13.80
N MET A 76 -0.37 -9.68 -12.64
CA MET A 76 -1.20 -8.48 -12.51
C MET A 76 -0.65 -7.31 -13.32
N LEU A 77 0.67 -7.12 -13.35
CA LEU A 77 1.32 -6.12 -14.22
C LEU A 77 1.14 -6.46 -15.71
N LYS A 78 1.13 -7.74 -16.07
CA LYS A 78 0.83 -8.19 -17.44
C LYS A 78 -0.64 -7.91 -17.79
N MET A 79 -1.58 -8.21 -16.89
CA MET A 79 -2.99 -7.87 -17.05
C MET A 79 -3.18 -6.36 -17.28
N GLY A 80 -2.54 -5.52 -16.46
CA GLY A 80 -2.62 -4.07 -16.62
C GLY A 80 -2.16 -3.56 -17.98
N ARG A 81 -1.09 -4.15 -18.54
CA ARG A 81 -0.61 -3.85 -19.90
C ARG A 81 -1.58 -4.32 -20.99
N LEU A 82 -2.25 -5.45 -20.79
CA LEU A 82 -3.28 -5.96 -21.71
C LEU A 82 -4.56 -5.12 -21.64
N ALA A 83 -4.88 -4.56 -20.48
CA ALA A 83 -6.00 -3.65 -20.23
C ALA A 83 -5.67 -2.20 -20.63
N ASN A 84 -5.07 -2.00 -21.81
CA ASN A 84 -4.48 -0.74 -22.28
C ASN A 84 -5.43 0.48 -22.35
N LYS A 85 -6.76 0.28 -22.24
CA LYS A 85 -7.76 1.35 -22.19
C LYS A 85 -8.01 1.89 -20.78
N LEU A 86 -7.45 1.25 -19.75
CA LEU A 86 -7.67 1.59 -18.35
C LEU A 86 -6.41 2.17 -17.72
N LEU A 87 -6.60 3.09 -16.78
CA LEU A 87 -5.52 3.54 -15.92
C LEU A 87 -5.19 2.42 -14.93
N HIS A 88 -4.11 1.68 -15.20
CA HIS A 88 -3.63 0.63 -14.30
C HIS A 88 -2.65 1.20 -13.27
N THR A 89 -2.93 0.99 -12.00
CA THR A 89 -2.06 1.37 -10.88
C THR A 89 -1.84 0.18 -9.96
N THR A 90 -0.75 0.21 -9.20
CA THR A 90 -0.41 -0.86 -8.27
C THR A 90 -0.61 -0.42 -6.82
N CYS A 91 -0.86 -1.39 -5.97
CA CYS A 91 -1.11 -1.19 -4.55
C CYS A 91 0.16 -0.65 -3.86
N SER A 92 0.11 0.60 -3.40
CA SER A 92 1.22 1.27 -2.71
C SER A 92 1.55 0.59 -1.38
N SER A 93 0.55 0.10 -0.65
CA SER A 93 0.75 -0.66 0.59
C SER A 93 1.51 -1.97 0.33
N HIS A 94 1.21 -2.64 -0.78
CA HIS A 94 1.93 -3.85 -1.18
C HIS A 94 3.38 -3.53 -1.54
N THR A 95 3.63 -2.48 -2.33
CA THR A 95 5.00 -2.02 -2.63
C THR A 95 5.76 -1.66 -1.36
N GLY A 96 5.10 -0.99 -0.40
CA GLY A 96 5.67 -0.63 0.89
C GLY A 96 6.04 -1.85 1.71
N ASN A 97 5.22 -2.90 1.71
CA ASN A 97 5.54 -4.16 2.40
C ASN A 97 6.69 -4.92 1.75
N LEU A 98 6.81 -4.86 0.42
CA LEU A 98 7.98 -5.41 -0.26
C LEU A 98 9.24 -4.66 0.18
N LEU A 99 9.19 -3.33 0.31
CA LEU A 99 10.28 -2.55 0.88
C LEU A 99 10.57 -2.94 2.33
N ALA A 100 9.53 -3.09 3.15
CA ALA A 100 9.67 -3.53 4.54
C ALA A 100 10.39 -4.88 4.61
N LYS A 101 10.09 -5.83 3.70
CA LYS A 101 10.80 -7.12 3.62
C LYS A 101 12.25 -6.98 3.16
N ASP A 102 12.55 -6.05 2.25
CA ASP A 102 13.90 -5.83 1.73
C ASP A 102 14.86 -5.31 2.81
N VAL A 103 14.38 -4.51 3.78
CA VAL A 103 15.22 -3.93 4.84
C VAL A 103 15.43 -4.86 6.04
N ILE A 104 14.69 -5.97 6.13
CA ILE A 104 14.82 -6.92 7.25
C ILE A 104 16.03 -7.84 7.03
N CYS A 105 16.94 -7.85 8.02
CA CYS A 105 17.99 -8.87 8.08
C CYS A 105 17.41 -10.24 8.45
N LYS A 106 17.56 -11.23 7.57
CA LYS A 106 17.02 -12.59 7.76
C LYS A 106 17.58 -13.30 8.99
N ASP A 107 18.85 -13.07 9.31
CA ASP A 107 19.50 -13.68 10.48
C ASP A 107 18.90 -13.11 11.78
N VAL A 108 18.81 -11.79 11.90
CA VAL A 108 18.19 -11.10 13.04
C VAL A 108 16.73 -11.53 13.17
N ALA A 109 15.97 -11.54 12.07
CA ALA A 109 14.58 -11.99 12.07
C ALA A 109 14.43 -13.43 12.57
N SER A 110 15.30 -14.34 12.13
CA SER A 110 15.31 -15.73 12.59
C SER A 110 15.53 -15.81 14.11
N LYS A 111 16.51 -15.08 14.64
CA LYS A 111 16.83 -15.00 16.08
C LYS A 111 15.66 -14.43 16.89
N VAL A 112 15.05 -13.33 16.44
CA VAL A 112 13.85 -12.75 17.08
C VAL A 112 12.72 -13.77 17.13
N MET A 113 12.42 -14.41 16.00
CA MET A 113 11.36 -15.41 15.92
C MET A 113 11.63 -16.62 16.80
N LYS A 114 12.90 -17.01 16.96
CA LYS A 114 13.32 -18.07 17.86
C LYS A 114 13.01 -17.74 19.31
N VAL A 115 13.34 -16.53 19.77
CA VAL A 115 13.04 -16.05 21.13
C VAL A 115 11.54 -15.97 21.34
N LEU A 116 10.81 -15.32 20.44
CA LEU A 116 9.36 -15.15 20.59
C LEU A 116 8.61 -16.48 20.57
N ARG A 117 9.02 -17.46 19.76
CA ARG A 117 8.40 -18.79 19.75
C ARG A 117 8.59 -19.54 21.07
N GLU A 118 9.74 -19.39 21.72
CA GLU A 118 9.98 -19.98 23.05
C GLU A 118 8.96 -19.41 24.05
N PHE A 119 8.82 -18.09 24.11
CA PHE A 119 7.87 -17.42 25.01
C PHE A 119 6.41 -17.52 24.56
N LYS A 120 6.13 -18.04 23.36
CA LYS A 120 4.76 -18.31 22.90
C LYS A 120 4.16 -19.57 23.53
N HIS A 121 4.99 -20.42 24.16
CA HIS A 121 4.50 -21.61 24.85
C HIS A 121 3.50 -21.22 25.95
N PRO A 122 2.37 -21.92 26.13
CA PRO A 122 1.29 -21.51 27.04
C PRO A 122 1.75 -21.12 28.45
N ASP A 123 2.63 -21.91 29.06
CA ASP A 123 3.13 -21.65 30.41
C ASP A 123 3.99 -20.39 30.49
N LEU A 124 4.89 -20.18 29.51
CA LEU A 124 5.76 -19.01 29.46
C LEU A 124 5.02 -17.74 29.05
N GLU A 125 4.05 -17.84 28.13
CA GLU A 125 3.23 -16.71 27.72
C GLU A 125 2.30 -16.25 28.86
N LYS A 126 1.84 -17.20 29.70
CA LYS A 126 1.08 -16.90 30.91
C LYS A 126 1.95 -16.21 31.95
N GLU A 127 3.11 -16.79 32.27
CA GLU A 127 4.08 -16.21 33.21
C GLU A 127 4.51 -14.79 32.77
N LEU A 128 4.73 -14.59 31.47
CA LEU A 128 5.07 -13.30 30.90
C LEU A 128 3.99 -12.26 31.16
N GLN A 129 2.71 -12.62 30.99
CA GLN A 129 1.59 -11.73 31.27
C GLN A 129 1.41 -11.47 32.77
N GLU A 130 1.61 -12.48 33.63
CA GLU A 130 1.59 -12.32 35.09
C GLU A 130 2.70 -11.38 35.59
N CYS A 131 3.84 -11.35 34.91
CA CYS A 131 4.93 -10.39 35.16
C CYS A 131 4.70 -9.00 34.52
N GLY A 132 3.51 -8.72 33.97
CA GLY A 132 3.16 -7.44 33.36
C GLY A 132 3.60 -7.27 31.90
N GLY A 133 4.00 -8.36 31.23
CA GLY A 133 4.26 -8.38 29.79
C GLY A 133 2.99 -8.47 28.95
N SER A 134 3.15 -8.33 27.63
CA SER A 134 2.08 -8.45 26.65
C SER A 134 2.08 -9.83 25.99
N LYS A 135 0.94 -10.19 25.40
CA LYS A 135 0.81 -11.37 24.54
C LYS A 135 1.83 -11.33 23.39
N ILE A 136 2.44 -12.47 23.09
CA ILE A 136 3.43 -12.62 22.03
C ILE A 136 2.78 -12.52 20.66
N LYS A 137 3.38 -11.68 19.82
CA LYS A 137 3.05 -11.51 18.40
C LYS A 137 4.17 -12.13 17.57
N LEU A 138 3.81 -13.07 16.71
CA LEU A 138 4.71 -13.72 15.77
C LEU A 138 4.54 -13.09 14.39
N ALA A 139 5.66 -12.97 13.65
CA ALA A 139 5.64 -12.44 12.29
C ALA A 139 4.92 -13.42 11.37
N VAL A 140 4.14 -12.88 10.44
CA VAL A 140 3.38 -13.63 9.43
C VAL A 140 3.60 -12.94 8.09
N ASP A 141 4.12 -13.65 7.10
CA ASP A 141 4.57 -13.06 5.83
C ASP A 141 3.44 -12.41 5.01
N THR A 142 2.20 -12.83 5.24
CA THR A 142 1.00 -12.34 4.57
C THR A 142 0.38 -11.12 5.25
N ARG A 143 0.86 -10.71 6.43
CA ARG A 143 0.32 -9.58 7.19
C ARG A 143 1.25 -8.37 7.11
N TRP A 144 0.68 -7.19 6.86
CA TRP A 144 1.42 -5.92 6.86
C TRP A 144 2.16 -5.69 8.18
N CYS A 145 3.36 -5.12 8.08
CA CYS A 145 4.18 -4.67 9.21
C CYS A 145 4.54 -5.77 10.25
N SER A 146 4.31 -7.04 9.93
CA SER A 146 4.33 -8.13 10.93
C SER A 146 5.71 -8.37 11.57
N TYR A 147 6.79 -8.19 10.80
CA TYR A 147 8.16 -8.28 11.33
C TYR A 147 8.44 -7.16 12.33
N ARG A 148 8.19 -5.90 11.94
CA ARG A 148 8.32 -4.73 12.82
C ARG A 148 7.53 -4.92 14.11
N ASP A 149 6.26 -5.30 14.01
CA ASP A 149 5.37 -5.51 15.16
C ASP A 149 5.87 -6.63 16.09
N SER A 150 6.48 -7.68 15.53
CA SER A 150 7.08 -8.77 16.32
C SER A 150 8.37 -8.33 17.00
N PHE A 151 9.17 -7.51 16.34
CA PHE A 151 10.42 -6.97 16.89
C PHE A 151 10.09 -6.02 18.04
N GLN A 152 9.12 -5.12 17.86
CA GLN A 152 8.58 -4.30 18.95
C GLN A 152 8.01 -5.15 20.09
N CYS A 153 7.37 -6.28 19.78
CA CYS A 153 6.90 -7.23 20.80
C CYS A 153 8.05 -7.81 21.62
N LEU A 154 9.19 -8.14 20.99
CA LEU A 154 10.38 -8.59 21.72
C LEU A 154 10.90 -7.47 22.63
N ILE A 155 11.15 -6.28 22.08
CA ILE A 155 11.70 -5.15 22.85
C ILE A 155 10.77 -4.76 24.02
N GLY A 156 9.47 -4.64 23.76
CA GLY A 156 8.48 -4.30 24.78
C GLY A 156 8.36 -5.34 25.91
N ASN A 157 8.72 -6.60 25.66
CA ASN A 157 8.71 -7.66 26.66
C ASN A 157 10.09 -8.02 27.22
N LEU A 158 11.17 -7.41 26.70
CA LEU A 158 12.54 -7.85 26.96
C LEU A 158 12.88 -7.92 28.44
N ARG A 159 12.48 -6.89 29.21
CA ARG A 159 12.72 -6.84 30.67
C ARG A 159 12.05 -8.00 31.39
N ASN A 160 10.81 -8.31 31.04
CA ASN A 160 10.03 -9.36 31.69
C ASN A 160 10.56 -10.74 31.28
N MET A 161 10.92 -10.92 30.00
CA MET A 161 11.57 -12.13 29.49
C MET A 161 12.90 -12.42 30.21
N LYS A 162 13.74 -11.39 30.42
CA LYS A 162 14.99 -11.51 31.21
C LYS A 162 14.74 -11.92 32.66
N THR A 163 13.70 -11.34 33.27
CA THR A 163 13.31 -11.66 34.66
C THR A 163 12.86 -13.11 34.79
N ILE A 164 12.06 -13.59 33.84
CA ILE A 164 11.59 -14.98 33.78
C ILE A 164 12.76 -15.94 33.54
N ALA A 165 13.68 -15.59 32.64
CA ALA A 165 14.87 -16.38 32.36
C ALA A 165 15.83 -16.53 33.56
N ALA A 166 15.75 -15.61 34.53
CA ALA A 166 16.54 -15.67 35.75
C ALA A 166 15.89 -16.48 36.88
N LYS A 167 14.68 -17.02 36.70
CA LYS A 167 14.00 -17.83 37.72
C LYS A 167 14.47 -19.28 37.67
N ASP A 168 14.91 -19.83 38.80
CA ASP A 168 15.46 -21.20 38.90
C ASP A 168 14.45 -22.31 38.56
N ASN A 169 13.15 -22.03 38.73
CA ASN A 169 12.07 -23.01 38.49
C ASN A 169 11.58 -23.04 37.04
N ILE A 170 12.10 -22.18 36.16
CA ILE A 170 11.67 -22.08 34.76
C ILE A 170 12.81 -22.51 33.85
N LYS A 171 12.56 -23.53 33.03
CA LYS A 171 13.53 -24.02 32.05
C LYS A 171 13.38 -23.27 30.73
N ILE A 172 14.36 -22.47 30.39
CA ILE A 172 14.49 -21.83 29.07
C ILE A 172 15.78 -22.33 28.42
N LYS A 173 15.75 -22.54 27.10
CA LYS A 173 16.95 -22.99 26.38
C LYS A 173 18.07 -21.96 26.47
N GLN A 174 19.30 -22.44 26.67
CA GLN A 174 20.48 -21.61 26.93
C GLN A 174 20.78 -20.62 25.79
N ASP A 175 20.55 -21.02 24.56
CA ASP A 175 20.72 -20.18 23.36
C ASP A 175 19.71 -19.02 23.31
N ILE A 176 18.50 -19.19 23.84
CA ILE A 176 17.52 -18.11 24.01
C ILE A 176 17.97 -17.15 25.10
N ILE A 177 18.47 -17.67 26.23
CA ILE A 177 19.02 -16.85 27.31
C ILE A 177 20.17 -16.00 26.79
N GLN A 178 21.11 -16.60 26.04
CA GLN A 178 22.21 -15.87 25.41
C GLN A 178 21.71 -14.71 24.54
N LEU A 179 20.70 -14.94 23.69
CA LEU A 179 20.10 -13.88 22.87
C LEU A 179 19.43 -12.78 23.70
N LEU A 180 18.72 -13.12 24.78
CA LEU A 180 18.08 -12.11 25.62
C LEU A 180 19.08 -11.13 26.23
N PHE A 181 20.27 -11.61 26.59
CA PHE A 181 21.33 -10.82 27.23
C PHE A 181 22.40 -10.30 26.26
N ASP A 182 22.30 -10.61 24.97
CA ASP A 182 23.20 -10.10 23.93
C ASP A 182 22.82 -8.66 23.55
N GLY A 183 23.56 -7.68 24.08
CA GLY A 183 23.34 -6.26 23.80
C GLY A 183 23.51 -5.87 22.34
N THR A 184 24.37 -6.58 21.58
CA THR A 184 24.56 -6.33 20.15
C THR A 184 23.31 -6.75 19.38
N PHE A 185 22.80 -7.97 19.65
CA PHE A 185 21.56 -8.45 19.05
C PHE A 185 20.37 -7.53 19.36
N ILE A 186 20.23 -7.08 20.62
CA ILE A 186 19.14 -6.16 20.98
C ILE A 186 19.27 -4.82 20.23
N GLY A 187 20.48 -4.25 20.16
CA GLY A 187 20.73 -3.02 19.40
C GLY A 187 20.43 -3.17 17.90
N GLU A 188 20.72 -4.33 17.30
CA GLU A 188 20.34 -4.64 15.91
C GLU A 188 18.81 -4.67 15.73
N VAL A 189 18.08 -5.25 16.68
CA VAL A 189 16.60 -5.30 16.64
C VAL A 189 16.02 -3.89 16.74
N GLU A 190 16.51 -3.06 17.66
CA GLU A 190 16.07 -1.67 17.82
C GLU A 190 16.34 -0.85 16.55
N ARG A 191 17.54 -0.96 15.98
CA ARG A 191 17.89 -0.30 14.71
C ARG A 191 16.94 -0.69 13.57
N ILE A 192 16.62 -1.99 13.44
CA ILE A 192 15.68 -2.44 12.40
C ILE A 192 14.27 -1.88 12.63
N ILE A 193 13.82 -1.75 13.88
CA ILE A 193 12.53 -1.11 14.19
C ILE A 193 12.53 0.35 13.71
N GLU A 194 13.58 1.12 14.04
CA GLU A 194 13.70 2.52 13.63
C GLU A 194 13.65 2.69 12.11
N ILE A 195 14.34 1.83 11.36
CA ILE A 195 14.32 1.82 9.89
C ILE A 195 12.94 1.41 9.34
N SER A 196 12.29 0.44 9.98
CA SER A 196 11.02 -0.12 9.51
C SER A 196 9.81 0.76 9.83
N ASP A 197 9.87 1.58 10.88
CA ASP A 197 8.76 2.43 11.33
C ASP A 197 8.23 3.41 10.28
N PRO A 198 9.06 4.21 9.57
CA PRO A 198 8.56 5.10 8.52
C PRO A 198 7.92 4.32 7.36
N ILE A 199 8.45 3.13 7.03
CA ILE A 199 7.86 2.26 5.99
C ILE A 199 6.50 1.75 6.44
N CYS A 200 6.39 1.27 7.70
CA CYS A 200 5.14 0.78 8.27
C CYS A 200 4.08 1.89 8.37
N LYS A 201 4.50 3.12 8.69
CA LYS A 201 3.63 4.30 8.66
C LYS A 201 3.07 4.54 7.25
N LEU A 202 3.92 4.55 6.22
CA LEU A 202 3.50 4.68 4.83
C LEU A 202 2.51 3.58 4.42
N ILE A 203 2.77 2.31 4.79
CA ILE A 203 1.89 1.17 4.50
C ILE A 203 0.50 1.38 5.11
N ASN A 204 0.44 1.78 6.38
CA ASN A 204 -0.83 1.96 7.10
C ASN A 204 -1.62 3.14 6.57
N GLU A 205 -0.96 4.25 6.25
CA GLU A 205 -1.62 5.42 5.65
C GLU A 205 -2.16 5.11 4.25
N CYS A 206 -1.41 4.37 3.42
CA CYS A 206 -1.87 3.93 2.10
C CYS A 206 -3.08 2.99 2.14
N GLN A 207 -3.29 2.26 3.25
CA GLN A 207 -4.47 1.40 3.43
C GLN A 207 -5.73 2.15 3.85
N SER A 208 -5.62 3.43 4.23
CA SER A 208 -6.79 4.22 4.59
C SER A 208 -7.77 4.31 3.40
N THR A 209 -9.07 4.34 3.69
CA THR A 209 -10.12 4.52 2.67
C THR A 209 -10.01 5.87 1.96
N ASP A 210 -9.38 6.83 2.63
CA ASP A 210 -9.27 8.23 2.24
C ASP A 210 -7.89 8.55 1.64
N CYS A 211 -7.07 7.52 1.39
CA CYS A 211 -5.76 7.67 0.75
C CYS A 211 -5.86 7.28 -0.73
N TYR A 212 -5.61 8.26 -1.60
CA TYR A 212 -5.64 8.12 -3.04
C TYR A 212 -4.22 8.13 -3.60
N ILE A 213 -4.07 7.81 -4.89
CA ILE A 213 -2.73 7.71 -5.52
C ILE A 213 -1.90 9.00 -5.43
N ALA A 214 -2.53 10.18 -5.33
CA ALA A 214 -1.84 11.44 -5.11
C ALA A 214 -1.20 11.53 -3.71
N ASP A 215 -1.94 11.13 -2.68
CA ASP A 215 -1.48 11.11 -1.29
C ASP A 215 -0.37 10.07 -1.11
N ALA A 216 -0.54 8.89 -1.73
CA ALA A 216 0.48 7.85 -1.72
C ALA A 216 1.76 8.31 -2.41
N ALA A 217 1.65 8.97 -3.57
CA ALA A 217 2.80 9.56 -4.25
C ALA A 217 3.55 10.54 -3.35
N GLU A 218 2.81 11.45 -2.68
CA GLU A 218 3.42 12.41 -1.76
C GLU A 218 4.19 11.72 -0.62
N LYS A 219 3.61 10.68 -0.03
CA LYS A 219 4.24 9.90 1.04
C LYS A 219 5.48 9.17 0.57
N TRP A 220 5.45 8.59 -0.64
CA TRP A 220 6.60 7.93 -1.24
C TRP A 220 7.73 8.89 -1.56
N LEU A 221 7.42 10.10 -2.04
CA LEU A 221 8.42 11.12 -2.32
C LEU A 221 9.19 11.51 -1.04
N HIS A 222 8.45 11.70 0.07
CA HIS A 222 9.00 12.06 1.38
C HIS A 222 9.57 10.88 2.19
N LEU A 223 9.42 9.64 1.73
CA LEU A 223 10.03 8.51 2.42
C LEU A 223 11.54 8.56 2.23
N GLU A 224 12.26 8.64 3.35
CA GLU A 224 13.72 8.60 3.44
C GLU A 224 14.14 7.42 4.31
N LEU A 225 15.26 6.79 3.94
CA LEU A 225 15.90 5.71 4.69
C LEU A 225 17.41 5.99 4.76
N PRO A 226 18.15 5.38 5.70
CA PRO A 226 19.60 5.46 5.72
C PRO A 226 20.23 5.03 4.38
N GLU A 227 21.38 5.61 4.04
CA GLU A 227 22.09 5.44 2.76
C GLU A 227 22.25 3.96 2.34
N GLU A 228 22.53 3.07 3.29
CA GLU A 228 22.69 1.64 3.04
C GLU A 228 21.42 0.95 2.48
N PHE A 229 20.23 1.53 2.67
CA PHE A 229 18.95 1.04 2.14
C PHE A 229 18.45 1.84 0.94
N GLU A 230 19.18 2.86 0.49
CA GLU A 230 18.73 3.75 -0.57
C GLU A 230 18.47 3.00 -1.89
N SER A 231 19.29 1.98 -2.19
CA SER A 231 19.10 1.13 -3.37
C SER A 231 17.75 0.38 -3.37
N PHE A 232 17.34 -0.15 -2.22
CA PHE A 232 16.03 -0.79 -2.05
C PHE A 232 14.90 0.23 -2.16
N LEU A 233 15.06 1.38 -1.49
CA LEU A 233 14.09 2.47 -1.54
C LEU A 233 13.87 2.95 -2.97
N ASN A 234 14.92 3.25 -3.72
CA ASN A 234 14.86 3.74 -5.09
C ASN A 234 14.22 2.72 -6.03
N LYS A 235 14.53 1.43 -5.87
CA LYS A 235 13.87 0.35 -6.61
C LYS A 235 12.36 0.34 -6.36
N ARG A 236 11.92 0.53 -5.12
CA ARG A 236 10.50 0.50 -4.73
C ARG A 236 9.76 1.79 -5.07
N LYS A 237 10.42 2.96 -4.96
CA LYS A 237 9.89 4.24 -5.47
C LYS A 237 9.56 4.16 -6.96
N LYS A 238 10.44 3.56 -7.78
CA LYS A 238 10.17 3.33 -9.22
C LYS A 238 8.92 2.47 -9.49
N MET A 239 8.59 1.54 -8.59
CA MET A 239 7.38 0.72 -8.71
C MET A 239 6.12 1.49 -8.29
N ALA A 240 6.20 2.29 -7.22
CA ALA A 240 5.04 3.00 -6.67
C ALA A 240 4.70 4.30 -7.41
N LEU A 241 5.73 5.05 -7.84
CA LEU A 241 5.60 6.36 -8.49
C LEU A 241 5.42 6.21 -9.99
N THR A 242 4.29 5.61 -10.39
CA THR A 242 3.88 5.53 -11.79
C THR A 242 3.53 6.91 -12.35
N ILE A 243 3.44 7.04 -13.68
CA ILE A 243 3.03 8.30 -14.31
C ILE A 243 1.66 8.81 -13.82
N TYR A 244 0.73 7.90 -13.52
CA TYR A 244 -0.57 8.26 -12.98
C TYR A 244 -0.47 8.81 -11.55
N CYS A 245 0.37 8.20 -10.70
CA CYS A 245 0.62 8.67 -9.34
C CYS A 245 1.29 10.06 -9.34
N LEU A 246 2.30 10.25 -10.19
CA LEU A 246 3.01 11.53 -10.34
C LEU A 246 2.07 12.62 -10.88
N THR A 247 1.27 12.31 -11.90
CA THR A 247 0.29 13.26 -12.46
C THR A 247 -0.81 13.60 -11.45
N ALA A 248 -1.27 12.62 -10.67
CA ALA A 248 -2.25 12.86 -9.61
C ALA A 248 -1.69 13.79 -8.52
N ASN A 249 -0.43 13.60 -8.12
CA ASN A 249 0.27 14.51 -7.21
C ASN A 249 0.42 15.92 -7.81
N PHE A 250 0.84 16.01 -9.07
CA PHE A 250 1.00 17.27 -9.78
C PHE A 250 -0.31 18.07 -9.87
N LEU A 251 -1.43 17.40 -10.16
CA LEU A 251 -2.75 18.04 -10.25
C LEU A 251 -3.43 18.22 -8.88
N HIS A 252 -2.82 17.78 -7.79
CA HIS A 252 -3.39 17.91 -6.46
C HIS A 252 -3.31 19.39 -5.99
N PRO A 253 -4.40 20.00 -5.50
CA PRO A 253 -4.41 21.43 -5.13
C PRO A 253 -3.39 21.81 -4.05
N LEU A 254 -3.05 20.87 -3.16
CA LEU A 254 -2.07 21.07 -2.09
C LEU A 254 -0.63 20.77 -2.56
N TYR A 255 -0.42 19.64 -3.23
CA TYR A 255 0.91 19.13 -3.54
C TYR A 255 1.52 19.84 -4.75
N ARG A 256 0.72 20.01 -5.81
CA ARG A 256 1.09 20.76 -7.03
C ARG A 256 2.45 20.36 -7.62
N GLY A 257 2.86 19.12 -7.41
CA GLY A 257 4.15 18.60 -7.87
C GLY A 257 5.37 19.20 -7.18
N LYS A 258 5.22 19.91 -6.05
CA LYS A 258 6.33 20.59 -5.36
C LYS A 258 7.47 19.64 -4.93
N SER A 259 7.13 18.39 -4.69
CA SER A 259 8.03 17.34 -4.22
C SER A 259 8.61 16.51 -5.38
N LEU A 260 8.22 16.81 -6.62
CA LEU A 260 8.72 16.11 -7.81
C LEU A 260 10.09 16.65 -8.20
N ILE A 261 10.97 15.73 -8.61
CA ILE A 261 12.23 16.12 -9.26
C ILE A 261 11.97 16.50 -10.72
N GLU A 262 12.93 17.17 -11.35
CA GLU A 262 12.84 17.65 -12.74
C GLU A 262 12.43 16.54 -13.72
N THR A 263 13.10 15.39 -13.68
CA THR A 263 12.79 14.26 -14.57
C THR A 263 11.37 13.70 -14.38
N GLN A 264 10.84 13.70 -13.16
CA GLN A 264 9.46 13.30 -12.89
C GLN A 264 8.47 14.34 -13.38
N THR A 265 8.83 15.62 -13.27
CA THR A 265 8.02 16.74 -13.74
C THR A 265 7.93 16.72 -15.27
N ASP A 266 9.04 16.46 -15.96
CA ASP A 266 9.08 16.28 -17.41
C ASP A 266 8.19 15.14 -17.87
N MET A 267 8.24 13.98 -17.20
CA MET A 267 7.37 12.85 -17.49
C MET A 267 5.88 13.23 -17.37
N VAL A 268 5.51 13.99 -16.33
CA VAL A 268 4.13 14.46 -16.14
C VAL A 268 3.73 15.42 -17.26
N HIS A 269 4.62 16.33 -17.66
CA HIS A 269 4.37 17.25 -18.76
C HIS A 269 4.15 16.52 -20.08
N GLU A 270 5.01 15.56 -20.42
CA GLU A 270 4.88 14.71 -21.61
C GLU A 270 3.54 13.97 -21.62
N PHE A 271 3.20 13.31 -20.50
CA PHE A 271 1.93 12.60 -20.38
C PHE A 271 0.71 13.51 -20.57
N LEU A 272 0.70 14.70 -19.95
CA LEU A 272 -0.41 15.65 -20.11
C LEU A 272 -0.50 16.19 -21.54
N ILE A 273 0.64 16.38 -22.22
CA ILE A 273 0.70 16.80 -23.63
C ILE A 273 0.10 15.74 -24.55
N GLU A 274 0.41 14.46 -24.32
CA GLU A 274 -0.12 13.34 -25.10
C GLU A 274 -1.60 13.04 -24.81
N THR A 275 -2.04 13.31 -23.58
CA THR A 275 -3.39 12.93 -23.12
C THR A 275 -4.44 14.00 -23.44
N LEU A 276 -4.08 15.28 -23.40
CA LEU A 276 -5.03 16.38 -23.50
C LEU A 276 -5.16 16.91 -24.93
N SER A 277 -6.38 17.30 -25.31
CA SER A 277 -6.66 18.05 -26.53
C SER A 277 -6.08 19.47 -26.46
N GLY A 278 -6.08 20.20 -27.59
CA GLY A 278 -5.64 21.61 -27.59
C GLY A 278 -6.40 22.52 -26.61
N VAL A 279 -7.66 22.20 -26.30
CA VAL A 279 -8.46 22.92 -25.28
C VAL A 279 -8.00 22.54 -23.87
N GLY A 280 -7.75 21.24 -23.64
CA GLY A 280 -7.18 20.73 -22.40
C GLY A 280 -5.79 21.30 -22.13
N LEU A 281 -4.93 21.42 -23.14
CA LEU A 281 -3.58 22.00 -23.01
C LEU A 281 -3.62 23.49 -22.63
N LYS A 282 -4.60 24.25 -23.15
CA LYS A 282 -4.82 25.63 -22.72
C LYS A 282 -5.23 25.71 -21.24
N SER A 283 -6.11 24.80 -20.82
CA SER A 283 -6.52 24.69 -19.41
C SER A 283 -5.34 24.32 -18.51
N TYR A 284 -4.48 23.43 -18.99
CA TYR A 284 -3.26 23.02 -18.31
C TYR A 284 -2.27 24.18 -18.17
N GLN A 285 -2.08 25.00 -19.21
CA GLN A 285 -1.26 26.23 -19.14
C GLN A 285 -1.81 27.22 -18.11
N GLU A 286 -3.13 27.42 -18.04
CA GLU A 286 -3.74 28.27 -17.01
C GLU A 286 -3.54 27.70 -15.59
N TYR A 287 -3.61 26.38 -15.43
CA TYR A 287 -3.37 25.72 -14.15
C TYR A 287 -1.93 25.92 -13.66
N THR A 288 -0.94 25.73 -14.53
CA THR A 288 0.49 25.89 -14.18
C THR A 288 0.86 27.34 -13.95
N ALA A 289 0.34 28.26 -14.77
CA ALA A 289 0.49 29.70 -14.56
C ALA A 289 -0.29 30.22 -13.34
N THR A 290 -1.11 29.37 -12.70
CA THR A 290 -2.01 29.74 -11.60
C THR A 290 -2.85 30.96 -11.98
N SER A 291 -3.48 30.93 -13.15
CA SER A 291 -4.24 32.07 -13.67
C SER A 291 -5.75 31.76 -13.73
N GLY A 292 -6.54 32.76 -14.09
CA GLY A 292 -7.99 32.61 -14.24
C GLY A 292 -8.68 32.11 -12.97
N ILE A 293 -9.47 31.04 -13.09
CA ILE A 293 -10.17 30.45 -11.94
C ILE A 293 -9.21 29.79 -10.94
N PHE A 294 -8.07 29.26 -11.41
CA PHE A 294 -7.12 28.57 -10.54
C PHE A 294 -6.47 29.51 -9.52
N GLN A 295 -6.17 30.75 -9.90
CA GLN A 295 -5.73 31.79 -8.96
C GLN A 295 -6.76 31.98 -7.84
N THR A 296 -8.03 32.16 -8.21
CA THR A 296 -9.11 32.36 -7.24
C THR A 296 -9.28 31.17 -6.29
N LEU A 297 -9.12 29.94 -6.80
CA LEU A 297 -9.23 28.73 -5.97
C LEU A 297 -8.04 28.59 -5.00
N VAL A 298 -6.84 28.97 -5.43
CA VAL A 298 -5.64 28.99 -4.58
C VAL A 298 -5.74 30.08 -3.52
N ASP A 299 -6.15 31.30 -3.88
CA ASP A 299 -6.32 32.43 -2.95
C ASP A 299 -7.38 32.15 -1.88
N LYS A 300 -8.37 31.31 -2.21
CA LYS A 300 -9.42 30.85 -1.29
C LYS A 300 -9.03 29.60 -0.50
N GLU A 301 -7.79 29.13 -0.63
CA GLU A 301 -7.25 27.97 0.09
C GLU A 301 -8.09 26.69 -0.10
N ILE A 302 -8.61 26.48 -1.32
CA ILE A 302 -9.40 25.29 -1.64
C ILE A 302 -8.45 24.10 -1.84
N HIS A 303 -8.22 23.32 -0.78
CA HIS A 303 -7.29 22.19 -0.82
C HIS A 303 -7.92 20.85 -1.18
N CYS A 304 -9.24 20.69 -1.00
CA CYS A 304 -9.93 19.44 -1.33
C CYS A 304 -10.00 19.25 -2.86
N PRO A 305 -9.41 18.19 -3.43
CA PRO A 305 -9.40 17.97 -4.88
C PRO A 305 -10.78 17.93 -5.51
N LYS A 306 -11.73 17.25 -4.85
CA LYS A 306 -13.12 17.14 -5.31
C LYS A 306 -13.79 18.50 -5.47
N THR A 307 -13.58 19.39 -4.50
CA THR A 307 -14.13 20.75 -4.53
C THR A 307 -13.38 21.62 -5.54
N PHE A 308 -12.05 21.58 -5.54
CA PHE A 308 -11.21 22.38 -6.43
C PHE A 308 -11.54 22.12 -7.91
N TRP A 309 -11.48 20.86 -8.33
CA TRP A 309 -11.77 20.46 -9.71
C TRP A 309 -13.27 20.50 -10.02
N GLY A 310 -14.14 20.38 -9.02
CA GLY A 310 -15.58 20.61 -9.17
C GLY A 310 -15.91 22.05 -9.57
N LEU A 311 -15.22 23.03 -8.97
CA LEU A 311 -15.42 24.45 -9.30
C LEU A 311 -14.77 24.85 -10.63
N ALA A 312 -13.65 24.21 -11.01
CA ALA A 312 -12.95 24.46 -12.26
C ALA A 312 -13.64 23.84 -13.50
N GLU A 313 -14.41 22.77 -13.32
CA GLU A 313 -14.96 21.93 -14.39
C GLU A 313 -15.72 22.67 -15.48
N ARG A 314 -16.51 23.69 -15.12
CA ARG A 314 -17.29 24.43 -16.12
C ARG A 314 -16.41 25.14 -17.15
N LYS A 315 -15.22 25.60 -16.75
CA LYS A 315 -14.26 26.30 -17.63
C LYS A 315 -13.19 25.36 -18.19
N HIS A 316 -12.82 24.34 -17.42
CA HIS A 316 -11.74 23.41 -17.74
C HIS A 316 -12.22 21.95 -17.68
N PRO A 317 -13.22 21.56 -18.49
CA PRO A 317 -13.92 20.27 -18.32
C PRO A 317 -12.99 19.07 -18.50
N GLU A 318 -12.12 19.09 -19.52
CA GLU A 318 -11.22 17.98 -19.83
C GLU A 318 -10.15 17.77 -18.76
N LEU A 319 -9.45 18.83 -18.37
CA LEU A 319 -8.44 18.75 -17.30
C LEU A 319 -9.07 18.37 -15.95
N SER A 320 -10.26 18.91 -15.66
CA SER A 320 -10.98 18.58 -14.43
C SER A 320 -11.46 17.13 -14.41
N ASP A 321 -11.91 16.58 -15.53
CA ASP A 321 -12.29 15.16 -15.63
C ASP A 321 -11.10 14.24 -15.37
N LEU A 322 -9.95 14.51 -16.01
CA LEU A 322 -8.72 13.75 -15.78
C LEU A 322 -8.28 13.83 -14.31
N ALA A 323 -8.24 15.03 -13.73
CA ALA A 323 -7.85 15.22 -12.34
C ALA A 323 -8.79 14.48 -11.37
N LYS A 324 -10.11 14.63 -11.55
CA LYS A 324 -11.12 13.93 -10.72
C LYS A 324 -10.99 12.41 -10.83
N LYS A 325 -10.75 11.88 -12.04
CA LYS A 325 -10.49 10.44 -12.23
C LYS A 325 -9.27 10.03 -11.42
N LEU A 326 -8.13 10.68 -11.60
CA LEU A 326 -6.88 10.38 -10.88
C LEU A 326 -7.03 10.47 -9.36
N HIS A 327 -7.63 11.54 -8.84
CA HIS A 327 -7.86 11.75 -7.40
C HIS A 327 -8.92 10.83 -6.79
N SER A 328 -9.54 9.95 -7.58
CA SER A 328 -10.50 8.96 -7.09
C SER A 328 -9.96 7.52 -7.14
N ILE A 329 -8.73 7.32 -7.65
CA ILE A 329 -8.06 6.02 -7.66
C ILE A 329 -7.48 5.75 -6.26
N PRO A 330 -7.89 4.67 -5.58
CA PRO A 330 -7.34 4.31 -4.27
C PRO A 330 -5.85 4.02 -4.33
N ALA A 331 -5.13 4.38 -3.26
CA ALA A 331 -3.71 4.04 -3.11
C ALA A 331 -3.44 2.54 -2.95
N SER A 332 -4.45 1.76 -2.54
CA SER A 332 -4.26 0.37 -2.12
C SER A 332 -5.44 -0.53 -2.51
N SER A 333 -5.12 -1.80 -2.81
CA SER A 333 -6.10 -2.88 -2.92
C SER A 333 -6.56 -3.40 -1.55
N GLY A 334 -6.05 -2.88 -0.42
CA GLY A 334 -6.29 -3.40 0.94
C GLY A 334 -7.75 -3.47 1.40
N ALA A 335 -8.68 -2.80 0.72
CA ALA A 335 -10.11 -3.03 0.91
C ALA A 335 -10.52 -4.49 0.60
N LEU A 336 -9.87 -5.13 -0.38
CA LEU A 336 -10.05 -6.55 -0.70
C LEU A 336 -9.51 -7.45 0.41
N GLU A 337 -8.37 -7.11 1.02
CA GLU A 337 -7.82 -7.91 2.12
C GLU A 337 -8.71 -7.93 3.37
N ARG A 338 -9.43 -6.84 3.64
CA ARG A 338 -10.44 -6.81 4.72
C ARG A 338 -11.60 -7.74 4.42
N LEU A 339 -12.01 -7.86 3.15
CA LEU A 339 -13.02 -8.83 2.73
C LEU A 339 -12.48 -10.25 2.91
N PHE A 340 -11.25 -10.52 2.47
CA PHE A 340 -10.61 -11.84 2.60
C PHE A 340 -10.49 -12.29 4.06
N SER A 341 -10.19 -11.35 4.97
CA SER A 341 -10.09 -11.63 6.41
C SER A 341 -11.43 -12.03 7.03
N ASN A 342 -12.55 -11.61 6.46
CA ASN A 342 -13.89 -12.03 6.91
C ASN A 342 -14.33 -13.34 6.25
N TRP A 343 -13.83 -13.63 5.05
CA TRP A 343 -14.17 -14.85 4.30
C TRP A 343 -13.42 -16.09 4.77
N SER A 344 -12.34 -15.96 5.55
CA SER A 344 -11.67 -17.11 6.15
C SER A 344 -12.56 -17.95 7.08
N PHE A 345 -13.75 -17.45 7.44
CA PHE A 345 -14.73 -18.11 8.31
C PHE A 345 -15.92 -18.72 7.55
N VAL A 346 -15.99 -18.53 6.24
CA VAL A 346 -17.04 -19.05 5.34
C VAL A 346 -16.43 -20.16 4.49
#